data_AF-A0AAE3FZI9-F1
#
_entry.id   AF-A0AAE3FZI9-F1
#
_cell.length_a   1.000
_cell.length_b   1.000
_cell.length_c   1.000
_cell.angle_alpha   90.00
_cell.angle_beta   90.00
_cell.angle_gamma   90.00
#
_symmetry.space_group_name_H-M   'P 1'
#
loop_
_entity.id
_entity.type
_entity.pdbx_description
1 polymer ?
#
loop_
_entity_poly.entity_id
_entity_poly.type
_entity_poly.pdbx_seq_one_letter_code
_entity_poly.pdbx_strand_id
1 'polypeptide(L)'
;MSLDVLQKRLTDADVAYIYDPDGSIHYWKLRSLPALSYLGIGNATYPTSWRQLKHTWQHERGGRQYSFPGYHYHVLGGIDLAPSEDLCVVTTSYYEQHTQYSINELVDRYTQIDGTLVVIADERRFQPEKGLRPLYQEPFCERIGEYDRLYNAFEDHFTEEGWELPLQDTKNLFLQDNANLYQLVENMSIKSTVKLFDILPDAPYLPLYRPFSEIFARQNQLGVEPLESEDMVEAFGGWLRRRIEWDKATASKVAHELNRTVSMEGTAFDPSYAKQSPKIGDARRACDELDPDASPIEARYHDWLQNPL
;
A
#
# COMPACT_ATOMS: atom_id res chain seq x y z
N MET A 1 2.09 -12.81 18.89
CA MET A 1 2.33 -13.97 17.99
C MET A 1 3.46 -13.50 17.11
N SER A 2 4.59 -14.20 17.07
CA SER A 2 5.75 -13.71 16.32
C SER A 2 5.46 -13.70 14.82
N LEU A 3 6.23 -12.88 14.09
CA LEU A 3 6.14 -12.76 12.64
C LEU A 3 6.37 -14.11 11.94
N ASP A 4 7.35 -14.90 12.42
CA ASP A 4 7.64 -16.25 11.90
C ASP A 4 6.43 -17.19 11.98
N VAL A 5 5.65 -17.12 13.07
CA VAL A 5 4.45 -17.94 13.23
C VAL A 5 3.37 -17.51 12.24
N LEU A 6 3.23 -16.21 11.99
CA LEU A 6 2.28 -15.70 10.99
C LEU A 6 2.71 -16.09 9.58
N GLN A 7 3.99 -15.93 9.23
CA GLN A 7 4.53 -16.31 7.93
C GLN A 7 4.29 -17.81 7.68
N LYS A 8 4.64 -18.66 8.65
CA LYS A 8 4.40 -20.10 8.56
C LYS A 8 2.93 -20.44 8.32
N ARG A 9 2.01 -19.79 9.06
CA ARG A 9 0.57 -20.02 8.89
C ARG A 9 0.05 -19.57 7.52
N LEU A 10 0.67 -18.56 6.91
CA LEU A 10 0.35 -18.16 5.55
C LEU A 10 0.87 -19.19 4.55
N THR A 11 2.14 -19.57 4.63
CA THR A 11 2.76 -20.53 3.71
C THR A 11 2.13 -21.93 3.77
N ASP A 12 1.65 -22.36 4.93
CA ASP A 12 1.03 -23.68 5.11
C ASP A 12 -0.46 -23.72 4.70
N ALA A 13 -1.05 -22.60 4.24
CA ALA A 13 -2.47 -22.50 3.94
C ALA A 13 -2.78 -22.50 2.44
N ASP A 14 -3.81 -23.24 2.02
CA ASP A 14 -4.38 -23.09 0.67
C ASP A 14 -5.03 -21.71 0.54
N VAL A 15 -5.84 -21.34 1.54
CA VAL A 15 -6.48 -20.04 1.67
C VAL A 15 -6.25 -19.53 3.08
N ALA A 16 -5.69 -18.34 3.22
CA ALA A 16 -5.55 -17.67 4.51
C ALA A 16 -6.51 -16.49 4.60
N TYR A 17 -7.16 -16.32 5.75
CA TYR A 17 -8.15 -15.27 5.94
C TYR A 17 -7.81 -14.28 7.05
N ILE A 18 -7.76 -13.01 6.66
CA ILE A 18 -7.56 -11.84 7.53
C ILE A 18 -8.81 -10.95 7.42
N TYR A 19 -9.31 -10.47 8.55
CA TYR A 19 -10.39 -9.47 8.55
C TYR A 19 -9.88 -8.11 9.06
N ASP A 20 -10.37 -7.04 8.45
CA ASP A 20 -10.00 -5.66 8.72
C ASP A 20 -11.27 -4.82 8.97
N PRO A 21 -11.76 -4.76 10.23
CA PRO A 21 -13.10 -4.30 10.60
C PRO A 21 -13.21 -2.78 10.78
N ASP A 22 -12.32 -2.01 10.16
CA ASP A 22 -12.07 -0.58 10.40
C ASP A 22 -13.23 0.39 10.03
N GLY A 23 -14.48 -0.08 10.04
CA GLY A 23 -15.69 0.74 10.02
C GLY A 23 -16.09 1.29 8.66
N SER A 24 -15.16 1.40 7.70
CA SER A 24 -15.47 1.73 6.32
C SER A 24 -15.44 0.51 5.40
N ILE A 25 -16.49 0.32 4.61
CA ILE A 25 -16.54 -0.73 3.59
C ILE A 25 -15.60 -0.40 2.40
N HIS A 26 -15.29 0.87 2.13
CA HIS A 26 -14.60 1.27 0.90
C HIS A 26 -13.19 1.85 1.11
N TYR A 27 -12.85 2.25 2.34
CA TYR A 27 -11.62 2.99 2.64
C TYR A 27 -10.71 2.17 3.57
N TRP A 28 -9.44 2.56 3.60
CA TRP A 28 -8.36 1.98 4.41
C TRP A 28 -7.98 0.54 4.09
N LYS A 29 -8.67 -0.11 3.13
CA LYS A 29 -8.47 -1.52 2.79
C LYS A 29 -7.12 -1.87 2.17
N LEU A 30 -6.38 -0.89 1.66
CA LEU A 30 -5.07 -1.12 1.05
C LEU A 30 -3.91 -0.89 2.03
N ARG A 31 -4.17 -0.52 3.29
CA ARG A 31 -3.12 -0.28 4.30
C ARG A 31 -2.33 -1.54 4.67
N SER A 32 -2.93 -2.71 4.45
CA SER A 32 -2.38 -4.02 4.79
C SER A 32 -1.46 -4.62 3.73
N LEU A 33 -1.47 -4.08 2.51
CA LEU A 33 -0.66 -4.62 1.41
C LEU A 33 0.86 -4.62 1.70
N PRO A 34 1.45 -3.57 2.31
CA PRO A 34 2.87 -3.60 2.65
C PRO A 34 3.24 -4.74 3.59
N ALA A 35 2.39 -5.02 4.59
CA ALA A 35 2.63 -6.12 5.53
C ALA A 35 2.67 -7.48 4.82
N LEU A 36 1.78 -7.71 3.85
CA LEU A 36 1.80 -8.94 3.07
C LEU A 36 2.97 -9.01 2.09
N SER A 37 3.34 -7.89 1.48
CA SER A 37 4.54 -7.80 0.63
C SER A 37 5.80 -8.17 1.43
N TYR A 38 5.94 -7.68 2.66
CA TYR A 38 7.07 -8.01 3.54
C TYR A 38 7.09 -9.46 4.00
N LEU A 39 5.94 -10.14 3.97
CA LEU A 39 5.83 -11.58 4.20
C LEU A 39 6.08 -12.43 2.94
N GLY A 40 6.42 -11.81 1.81
CA GLY A 40 6.74 -12.49 0.55
C GLY A 40 5.58 -12.56 -0.45
N ILE A 41 4.40 -12.04 -0.13
CA ILE A 41 3.23 -12.07 -1.01
C ILE A 41 3.28 -10.86 -1.95
N GLY A 42 4.00 -11.03 -3.06
CA GLY A 42 4.27 -9.97 -4.03
C GLY A 42 3.13 -9.66 -5.00
N ASN A 43 2.12 -10.52 -5.13
CA ASN A 43 0.99 -10.32 -6.04
C ASN A 43 -0.26 -9.91 -5.28
N ALA A 44 -1.03 -8.96 -5.82
CA ALA A 44 -2.27 -8.49 -5.22
C ALA A 44 -3.36 -8.24 -6.26
N THR A 45 -4.61 -8.48 -5.89
CA THR A 45 -5.79 -8.04 -6.63
C THR A 45 -6.81 -7.40 -5.71
N TYR A 46 -7.51 -6.42 -6.24
CA TYR A 46 -8.54 -5.61 -5.57
C TYR A 46 -9.28 -4.79 -6.63
N PRO A 47 -10.42 -4.16 -6.31
CA PRO A 47 -11.21 -3.44 -7.30
C PRO A 47 -10.38 -2.41 -8.07
N THR A 48 -10.34 -2.52 -9.41
CA THR A 48 -9.51 -1.65 -10.28
C THR A 48 -9.78 -0.16 -10.05
N SER A 49 -11.03 0.17 -9.73
CA SER A 49 -11.47 1.54 -9.41
C SER A 49 -10.76 2.16 -8.19
N TRP A 50 -10.05 1.38 -7.38
CA TRP A 50 -9.27 1.85 -6.22
C TRP A 50 -7.85 2.32 -6.59
N ARG A 51 -7.41 2.03 -7.83
CA ARG A 51 -6.14 2.52 -8.39
C ARG A 51 -6.30 3.78 -9.23
N GLN A 52 -7.52 4.09 -9.64
CA GLN A 52 -7.80 5.17 -10.59
C GLN A 52 -8.14 6.48 -9.87
N LEU A 53 -7.64 7.59 -10.41
CA LEU A 53 -8.16 8.92 -10.14
C LEU A 53 -9.41 9.09 -11.01
N LYS A 54 -10.59 8.81 -10.44
CA LYS A 54 -11.86 8.78 -11.16
C LYS A 54 -12.18 10.14 -11.79
N HIS A 55 -12.26 10.18 -13.12
CA HIS A 55 -12.96 11.21 -13.87
C HIS A 55 -14.29 10.64 -14.38
N THR A 56 -15.39 11.36 -14.21
CA THR A 56 -16.75 10.89 -14.58
C THR A 56 -16.86 10.42 -16.03
N TRP A 57 -16.09 11.01 -16.95
CA TRP A 57 -16.12 10.68 -18.39
C TRP A 57 -15.08 9.65 -18.87
N GLN A 58 -14.04 9.36 -18.08
CA GLN A 58 -12.97 8.41 -18.47
C GLN A 58 -13.15 7.01 -17.86
N HIS A 59 -14.20 6.82 -17.07
CA HIS A 59 -14.54 5.52 -16.47
C HIS A 59 -14.65 4.40 -17.52
N GLU A 60 -15.12 4.73 -18.73
CA GLU A 60 -15.32 3.77 -19.83
C GLU A 60 -14.02 3.41 -20.59
N ARG A 61 -12.93 4.16 -20.40
CA ARG A 61 -11.67 3.97 -21.16
C ARG A 61 -10.51 3.40 -20.36
N GLY A 62 -10.72 3.05 -19.08
CA GLY A 62 -9.66 2.49 -18.24
C GLY A 62 -8.52 3.49 -17.99
N GLY A 63 -8.81 4.57 -17.26
CA GLY A 63 -7.83 5.61 -16.93
C GLY A 63 -6.57 5.10 -16.21
N ARG A 64 -5.56 5.98 -16.09
CA ARG A 64 -4.27 5.69 -15.43
C ARG A 64 -4.48 5.13 -14.02
N GLN A 65 -3.66 4.15 -13.67
CA GLN A 65 -3.75 3.41 -12.42
C GLN A 65 -2.47 3.63 -11.62
N TYR A 66 -2.63 3.99 -10.35
CA TYR A 66 -1.53 4.30 -9.45
C TYR A 66 -1.57 3.40 -8.21
N SER A 67 -0.40 3.04 -7.70
CA SER A 67 -0.22 2.22 -6.51
C SER A 67 1.05 2.64 -5.76
N PHE A 68 1.13 2.29 -4.48
CA PHE A 68 2.42 2.29 -3.80
C PHE A 68 3.30 1.17 -4.39
N PRO A 69 4.63 1.32 -4.35
CA PRO A 69 5.55 0.28 -4.80
C PRO A 69 5.50 -0.97 -3.90
N GLY A 70 6.13 -2.05 -4.34
CA GLY A 70 6.36 -3.26 -3.53
C GLY A 70 5.42 -4.44 -3.82
N TYR A 71 4.46 -4.29 -4.73
CA TYR A 71 3.58 -5.39 -5.14
C TYR A 71 3.09 -5.24 -6.59
N HIS A 72 2.77 -6.37 -7.22
CA HIS A 72 2.24 -6.47 -8.57
C HIS A 72 0.72 -6.60 -8.54
N TYR A 73 0.05 -5.64 -9.19
CA TYR A 73 -1.40 -5.66 -9.29
C TYR A 73 -1.89 -6.50 -10.47
N HIS A 74 -2.88 -7.36 -10.21
CA HIS A 74 -3.57 -8.16 -11.21
C HIS A 74 -5.05 -7.79 -11.28
N VAL A 75 -5.59 -7.71 -12.51
CA VAL A 75 -7.02 -7.48 -12.72
C VAL A 75 -7.77 -8.80 -12.48
N LEU A 76 -8.81 -8.76 -11.63
CA LEU A 76 -9.66 -9.92 -11.38
C LEU A 76 -10.26 -10.46 -12.70
N GLY A 77 -10.17 -11.77 -12.91
CA GLY A 77 -10.59 -12.44 -14.15
C GLY A 77 -9.51 -12.51 -15.25
N GLY A 78 -8.37 -11.86 -15.07
CA GLY A 78 -7.21 -11.92 -15.99
C GLY A 78 -5.91 -12.34 -15.30
N ILE A 79 -6.02 -13.08 -14.19
CA ILE A 79 -4.87 -13.45 -13.34
C ILE A 79 -4.20 -14.71 -13.89
N ASP A 80 -3.06 -14.53 -14.54
CA ASP A 80 -2.22 -15.61 -15.08
C ASP A 80 -0.93 -15.75 -14.26
N LEU A 81 -1.09 -16.27 -13.04
CA LEU A 81 0.02 -16.60 -12.14
C LEU A 81 0.36 -18.09 -12.22
N ALA A 82 1.63 -18.43 -11.98
CA ALA A 82 2.06 -19.82 -11.88
C ALA A 82 1.39 -20.52 -10.68
N PRO A 83 1.20 -21.85 -10.70
CA PRO A 83 0.49 -22.57 -9.62
C PRO A 83 1.10 -22.43 -8.23
N SER A 84 2.39 -22.10 -8.13
CA SER A 84 3.11 -21.92 -6.87
C SER A 84 3.16 -20.46 -6.39
N GLU A 85 2.55 -19.52 -7.12
CA GLU A 85 2.60 -18.10 -6.77
C GLU A 85 1.44 -17.70 -5.85
N ASP A 86 1.80 -17.07 -4.73
CA ASP A 86 0.85 -16.51 -3.77
C ASP A 86 0.13 -15.29 -4.35
N LEU A 87 -1.11 -15.09 -3.92
CA LEU A 87 -1.92 -13.93 -4.28
C LEU A 87 -2.64 -13.37 -3.06
N CYS A 88 -2.48 -12.08 -2.82
CA CYS A 88 -3.35 -11.33 -1.92
C CYS A 88 -4.61 -10.85 -2.66
N VAL A 89 -5.77 -11.06 -2.06
CA VAL A 89 -7.03 -10.44 -2.49
C VAL A 89 -7.52 -9.51 -1.40
N VAL A 90 -7.70 -8.23 -1.72
CA VAL A 90 -8.40 -7.28 -0.86
C VAL A 90 -9.80 -7.05 -1.43
N THR A 91 -10.82 -7.47 -0.68
CA THR A 91 -12.22 -7.36 -1.08
C THR A 91 -13.10 -6.91 0.09
N THR A 92 -14.39 -6.80 -0.13
CA THR A 92 -15.37 -6.38 0.87
C THR A 92 -16.69 -7.11 0.66
N SER A 93 -17.51 -7.24 1.69
CA SER A 93 -18.86 -7.81 1.59
C SER A 93 -19.69 -7.14 0.49
N TYR A 94 -19.49 -5.83 0.26
CA TYR A 94 -20.14 -5.12 -0.85
C TYR A 94 -19.69 -5.61 -2.23
N TYR A 95 -18.38 -5.71 -2.48
CA TYR A 95 -17.87 -6.17 -3.78
C TYR A 95 -18.27 -7.61 -4.06
N GLU A 96 -18.27 -8.45 -3.04
CA GLU A 96 -18.62 -9.85 -3.16
C GLU A 96 -20.12 -10.08 -3.41
N GLN A 97 -21.00 -9.29 -2.80
CA GLN A 97 -22.45 -9.53 -2.84
C GLN A 97 -23.22 -8.63 -3.83
N HIS A 98 -22.63 -7.49 -4.24
CA HIS A 98 -23.34 -6.46 -4.99
C HIS A 98 -22.64 -6.10 -6.31
N THR A 99 -21.59 -6.81 -6.69
CA THR A 99 -20.89 -6.60 -7.96
C THR A 99 -20.56 -7.93 -8.63
N GLN A 100 -20.22 -7.89 -9.92
CA GLN A 100 -19.76 -9.08 -10.65
C GLN A 100 -18.35 -9.56 -10.24
N TYR A 101 -17.68 -8.84 -9.33
CA TYR A 101 -16.28 -9.06 -8.96
C TYR A 101 -16.15 -9.96 -7.72
N SER A 102 -16.72 -11.16 -7.79
CA SER A 102 -16.60 -12.18 -6.74
C SER A 102 -15.22 -12.84 -6.76
N ILE A 103 -14.70 -13.16 -5.58
CA ILE A 103 -13.42 -13.86 -5.41
C ILE A 103 -13.57 -15.38 -5.46
N ASN A 104 -14.79 -15.91 -5.63
CA ASN A 104 -15.08 -17.34 -5.48
C ASN A 104 -14.24 -18.21 -6.42
N GLU A 105 -14.03 -17.78 -7.66
CA GLU A 105 -13.19 -18.51 -8.62
C GLU A 105 -11.73 -18.59 -8.18
N LEU A 106 -11.22 -17.56 -7.48
CA LEU A 106 -9.89 -17.59 -6.90
C LEU A 106 -9.83 -18.56 -5.72
N VAL A 107 -10.83 -18.54 -4.84
CA VAL A 107 -10.92 -19.50 -3.73
C VAL A 107 -10.90 -20.93 -4.27
N ASP A 108 -11.75 -21.25 -5.25
CA ASP A 108 -11.81 -22.58 -5.86
C ASP A 108 -10.47 -22.98 -6.50
N ARG A 109 -9.82 -22.06 -7.23
CA ARG A 109 -8.51 -22.29 -7.85
C ARG A 109 -7.42 -22.59 -6.82
N TYR A 110 -7.32 -21.79 -5.76
CA TYR A 110 -6.24 -21.88 -4.78
C TYR A 110 -6.37 -23.09 -3.84
N THR A 111 -7.56 -23.70 -3.74
CA THR A 111 -7.71 -25.01 -3.08
C THR A 111 -7.14 -26.20 -3.87
N GLN A 112 -6.64 -25.98 -5.09
CA GLN A 112 -6.20 -27.03 -6.01
C GLN A 112 -4.75 -26.86 -6.48
N ILE A 113 -4.05 -25.83 -6.05
CA ILE A 113 -2.68 -25.49 -6.46
C ILE A 113 -1.80 -25.27 -5.22
N ASP A 114 -0.49 -25.16 -5.43
CA ASP A 114 0.49 -25.12 -4.34
C ASP A 114 0.66 -23.74 -3.70
N GLY A 115 0.29 -22.65 -4.39
CA GLY A 115 0.36 -21.29 -3.86
C GLY A 115 -0.76 -20.97 -2.86
N THR A 116 -0.58 -19.92 -2.07
CA THR A 116 -1.56 -19.47 -1.07
C THR A 116 -2.40 -18.29 -1.57
N LEU A 117 -3.72 -18.35 -1.35
CA LEU A 117 -4.62 -17.19 -1.47
C LEU A 117 -4.79 -16.50 -0.12
N VAL A 118 -4.27 -15.28 0.02
CA VAL A 118 -4.51 -14.48 1.23
C VAL A 118 -5.68 -13.52 1.00
N VAL A 119 -6.81 -13.81 1.63
CA VAL A 119 -8.02 -12.99 1.54
C VAL A 119 -8.07 -12.01 2.71
N ILE A 120 -8.09 -10.72 2.39
CA ILE A 120 -8.38 -9.62 3.33
C ILE A 120 -9.78 -9.09 3.03
N ALA A 121 -10.67 -9.15 4.01
CA ALA A 121 -12.02 -8.61 3.90
C ALA A 121 -12.39 -7.68 5.06
N ASP A 122 -13.47 -6.92 4.91
CA ASP A 122 -13.94 -5.92 5.86
C ASP A 122 -14.63 -6.49 7.11
N GLU A 123 -15.16 -7.71 7.05
CA GLU A 123 -15.97 -8.26 8.15
C GLU A 123 -15.53 -9.65 8.52
N ARG A 124 -15.38 -9.96 9.82
CA ARG A 124 -15.03 -11.31 10.29
C ARG A 124 -15.93 -12.42 9.72
N ARG A 125 -17.20 -12.13 9.41
CA ARG A 125 -18.16 -13.09 8.86
C ARG A 125 -18.30 -13.01 7.34
N PHE A 126 -17.29 -12.47 6.65
CA PHE A 126 -17.23 -12.43 5.19
C PHE A 126 -17.51 -13.81 4.59
N GLN A 127 -18.42 -13.84 3.62
CA GLN A 127 -18.88 -15.04 2.95
C GLN A 127 -18.83 -14.78 1.44
N PRO A 128 -18.01 -15.53 0.68
CA PRO A 128 -18.02 -15.51 -0.78
C PRO A 128 -19.42 -15.77 -1.35
N GLU A 129 -19.73 -15.25 -2.53
CA GLU A 129 -21.08 -15.25 -3.13
C GLU A 129 -21.73 -16.65 -3.17
N LYS A 130 -20.93 -17.70 -3.39
CA LYS A 130 -21.37 -19.11 -3.44
C LYS A 130 -20.96 -19.93 -2.21
N GLY A 131 -20.33 -19.30 -1.22
CA GLY A 131 -19.96 -19.96 0.03
C GLY A 131 -21.20 -20.38 0.82
N LEU A 132 -21.15 -21.54 1.48
CA LEU A 132 -22.24 -22.01 2.36
C LEU A 132 -22.12 -21.46 3.79
N ARG A 133 -20.94 -20.95 4.13
CA ARG A 133 -20.58 -20.42 5.45
C ARG A 133 -19.51 -19.33 5.28
N PRO A 134 -19.27 -18.51 6.33
CA PRO A 134 -18.16 -17.57 6.31
C PRO A 134 -16.83 -18.23 6.01
N LEU A 135 -15.96 -17.56 5.25
CA LEU A 135 -14.71 -18.12 4.73
C LEU A 135 -13.82 -18.67 5.85
N TYR A 136 -13.73 -18.00 6.99
CA TYR A 136 -12.94 -18.45 8.14
C TYR A 136 -13.40 -19.77 8.78
N GLN A 137 -14.58 -20.29 8.41
CA GLN A 137 -15.12 -21.56 8.89
C GLN A 137 -14.92 -22.70 7.89
N GLU A 138 -14.42 -22.41 6.69
CA GLU A 138 -14.14 -23.44 5.71
C GLU A 138 -12.91 -24.28 6.13
N PRO A 139 -12.92 -25.60 5.90
CA PRO A 139 -11.87 -26.50 6.38
C PRO A 139 -10.51 -26.30 5.69
N PHE A 140 -10.51 -25.74 4.48
CA PHE A 140 -9.31 -25.38 3.71
C PHE A 140 -8.77 -23.98 4.06
N CYS A 141 -9.47 -23.24 4.93
CA CYS A 141 -9.16 -21.86 5.22
C CYS A 141 -8.46 -21.71 6.58
N GLU A 142 -7.24 -21.19 6.56
CA GLU A 142 -6.50 -20.86 7.77
C GLU A 142 -6.93 -19.48 8.29
N ARG A 143 -7.43 -19.46 9.53
CA ARG A 143 -7.91 -18.22 10.16
C ARG A 143 -6.76 -17.44 10.81
N ILE A 144 -6.15 -16.52 10.08
CA ILE A 144 -5.06 -15.67 10.61
C ILE A 144 -5.59 -14.75 11.73
N GLY A 145 -6.70 -14.06 11.49
CA GLY A 145 -7.35 -13.20 12.47
C GLY A 145 -7.52 -11.77 11.98
N GLU A 146 -7.41 -10.82 12.90
CA GLU A 146 -7.57 -9.39 12.60
C GLU A 146 -6.27 -8.80 12.08
N TYR A 147 -6.36 -7.85 11.14
CA TYR A 147 -5.18 -7.16 10.61
C TYR A 147 -4.32 -6.52 11.73
N ASP A 148 -4.94 -6.00 12.78
CA ASP A 148 -4.25 -5.46 13.95
C ASP A 148 -3.24 -6.43 14.58
N ARG A 149 -3.53 -7.72 14.57
CA ARG A 149 -2.59 -8.73 15.10
C ARG A 149 -1.36 -8.88 14.22
N LEU A 150 -1.54 -8.76 12.91
CA LEU A 150 -0.44 -8.79 11.95
C LEU A 150 0.41 -7.53 12.10
N TYR A 151 -0.23 -6.36 12.18
CA TYR A 151 0.47 -5.10 12.38
C TYR A 151 1.27 -5.08 13.68
N ASN A 152 0.69 -5.51 14.80
CA ASN A 152 1.40 -5.56 16.09
C ASN A 152 2.59 -6.53 16.07
N ALA A 153 2.50 -7.63 15.30
CA ALA A 153 3.65 -8.53 15.14
C ALA A 153 4.80 -7.88 14.37
N PHE A 154 4.50 -6.99 13.41
CA PHE A 154 5.51 -6.15 12.77
C PHE A 154 6.03 -5.07 13.72
N GLU A 155 5.18 -4.46 14.55
CA GLU A 155 5.62 -3.50 15.57
C GLU A 155 6.62 -4.12 16.56
N ASP A 156 6.31 -5.34 17.06
CA ASP A 156 7.21 -6.13 17.89
C ASP A 156 8.53 -6.40 17.15
N HIS A 157 8.47 -6.86 15.89
CA HIS A 157 9.65 -7.16 15.09
C HIS A 157 10.53 -5.92 14.82
N PHE A 158 9.94 -4.79 14.45
CA PHE A 158 10.68 -3.54 14.27
C PHE A 158 11.39 -3.14 15.57
N THR A 159 10.70 -3.24 16.71
CA THR A 159 11.27 -2.93 18.02
C THR A 159 12.45 -3.84 18.37
N GLU A 160 12.33 -5.14 18.07
CA GLU A 160 13.41 -6.12 18.25
C GLU A 160 14.65 -5.79 17.40
N GLU A 161 14.45 -5.27 16.19
CA GLU A 161 15.50 -4.81 15.28
C GLU A 161 15.98 -3.36 15.55
N GLY A 162 15.54 -2.74 16.66
CA GLY A 162 15.98 -1.41 17.06
C GLY A 162 15.29 -0.23 16.35
N TRP A 163 14.22 -0.50 15.59
CA TRP A 163 13.41 0.50 14.91
C TRP A 163 12.07 0.73 15.62
N GLU A 164 11.54 1.95 15.52
CA GLU A 164 10.19 2.26 15.98
C GLU A 164 9.24 2.43 14.77
N LEU A 165 7.94 2.35 15.00
CA LEU A 165 6.91 2.75 14.03
C LEU A 165 6.35 4.13 14.46
N PRO A 166 6.89 5.23 13.94
CA PRO A 166 6.73 6.55 14.58
C PRO A 166 5.36 7.21 14.32
N LEU A 167 4.64 6.82 13.25
CA LEU A 167 3.35 7.41 12.90
C LEU A 167 2.24 6.82 13.77
N GLN A 168 1.49 7.71 14.42
CA GLN A 168 0.46 7.32 15.40
C GLN A 168 -0.93 7.11 14.78
N ASP A 169 -1.13 7.60 13.56
CA ASP A 169 -2.42 7.69 12.87
C ASP A 169 -2.54 6.74 11.68
N THR A 170 -1.59 5.80 11.52
CA THR A 170 -1.67 4.77 10.48
C THR A 170 -1.05 3.44 10.88
N LYS A 171 -1.64 2.36 10.38
CA LYS A 171 -1.12 0.99 10.41
C LYS A 171 -0.57 0.54 9.05
N ASN A 172 -0.18 1.50 8.21
CA ASN A 172 0.42 1.23 6.91
C ASN A 172 1.95 1.20 7.04
N LEU A 173 2.56 0.01 7.00
CA LEU A 173 4.01 -0.15 7.22
C LEU A 173 4.87 0.57 6.17
N PHE A 174 4.38 0.74 4.94
CA PHE A 174 5.12 1.53 3.94
C PHE A 174 5.22 3.00 4.35
N LEU A 175 4.18 3.56 4.98
CA LEU A 175 4.24 4.94 5.49
C LEU A 175 5.15 5.04 6.72
N GLN A 176 5.12 4.03 7.60
CA GLN A 176 6.02 3.95 8.75
C GLN A 176 7.49 3.93 8.31
N ASP A 177 7.80 3.11 7.31
CA ASP A 177 9.11 3.04 6.68
C ASP A 177 9.59 4.40 6.14
N ASN A 178 8.71 5.14 5.46
CA ASN A 178 9.05 6.48 4.96
C ASN A 178 9.30 7.49 6.08
N ALA A 179 8.60 7.37 7.22
CA ALA A 179 8.86 8.22 8.37
C ALA A 179 10.20 7.86 9.06
N ASN A 180 10.56 6.59 9.13
CA ASN A 180 11.86 6.13 9.62
C ASN A 180 13.02 6.61 8.74
N LEU A 181 12.89 6.47 7.42
CA LEU A 181 13.88 6.98 6.48
C LEU A 181 14.06 8.49 6.61
N TYR A 182 12.97 9.24 6.74
CA TYR A 182 13.05 10.68 6.96
C TYR A 182 13.77 11.01 8.27
N GLN A 183 13.47 10.29 9.35
CA GLN A 183 14.16 10.46 10.63
C GLN A 183 15.66 10.13 10.53
N LEU A 184 16.03 9.08 9.80
CA LEU A 184 17.43 8.71 9.58
C LEU A 184 18.19 9.80 8.82
N VAL A 185 17.61 10.34 7.75
CA VAL A 185 18.29 11.34 6.89
C VAL A 185 18.32 12.73 7.52
N GLU A 186 17.23 13.16 8.17
CA GLU A 186 17.07 14.53 8.66
C GLU A 186 17.26 14.66 10.18
N ASN A 187 17.41 13.54 10.90
CA ASN A 187 17.43 13.49 12.36
C ASN A 187 16.20 14.15 13.01
N MET A 188 15.04 14.05 12.34
CA MET A 188 13.77 14.64 12.76
C MET A 188 12.65 13.61 12.71
N SER A 189 12.04 13.32 13.85
CA SER A 189 10.92 12.37 13.93
C SER A 189 9.59 12.99 13.52
N ILE A 190 8.80 12.26 12.73
CA ILE A 190 7.44 12.62 12.32
C ILE A 190 6.46 11.63 12.92
N LYS A 191 5.40 12.14 13.56
CA LYS A 191 4.42 11.33 14.30
C LYS A 191 3.03 11.24 13.65
N SER A 192 2.80 11.93 12.55
CA SER A 192 1.53 11.88 11.84
C SER A 192 1.73 11.85 10.33
N THR A 193 0.88 11.10 9.65
CA THR A 193 0.89 10.99 8.19
C THR A 193 0.69 12.34 7.51
N VAL A 194 -0.10 13.26 8.07
CA VAL A 194 -0.27 14.62 7.49
C VAL A 194 1.08 15.33 7.39
N LYS A 195 1.89 15.30 8.46
CA LYS A 195 3.22 15.92 8.47
C LYS A 195 4.19 15.23 7.51
N LEU A 196 4.10 13.90 7.36
CA LEU A 196 4.90 13.16 6.38
C LEU A 196 4.60 13.64 4.96
N PHE A 197 3.33 13.94 4.67
CA PHE A 197 2.91 14.44 3.36
C PHE A 197 3.24 15.92 3.15
N ASP A 198 3.23 16.72 4.21
CA ASP A 198 3.65 18.13 4.16
C ASP A 198 5.13 18.26 3.73
N ILE A 199 6.01 17.37 4.21
CA ILE A 199 7.45 17.40 3.88
C ILE A 199 7.81 16.65 2.60
N LEU A 200 6.89 15.86 2.06
CA LEU A 200 7.17 14.97 0.92
C LEU A 200 7.73 15.70 -0.31
N PRO A 201 7.25 16.91 -0.70
CA PRO A 201 7.83 17.64 -1.84
C PRO A 201 9.32 17.94 -1.69
N ASP A 202 9.80 18.12 -0.46
CA ASP A 202 11.18 18.47 -0.11
C ASP A 202 12.06 17.25 0.18
N ALA A 203 11.48 16.04 0.23
CA ALA A 203 12.17 14.79 0.56
C ALA A 203 12.12 13.79 -0.60
N PRO A 204 12.75 14.09 -1.76
CA PRO A 204 12.69 13.25 -2.96
C PRO A 204 13.36 11.88 -2.82
N TYR A 205 14.18 11.67 -1.78
CA TYR A 205 14.79 10.37 -1.51
C TYR A 205 13.81 9.36 -0.91
N LEU A 206 12.65 9.80 -0.42
CA LEU A 206 11.66 8.91 0.16
C LEU A 206 10.99 8.06 -0.93
N PRO A 207 10.88 6.74 -0.76
CA PRO A 207 10.14 5.86 -1.70
C PRO A 207 8.72 6.32 -1.98
N LEU A 208 8.07 6.97 -1.01
CA LEU A 208 6.73 7.54 -1.14
C LEU A 208 6.67 8.64 -2.19
N TYR A 209 7.77 9.30 -2.56
CA TYR A 209 7.80 10.37 -3.56
C TYR A 209 7.37 9.88 -4.95
N ARG A 210 7.82 8.66 -5.33
CA ARG A 210 7.62 8.11 -6.69
C ARG A 210 6.15 8.04 -7.13
N PRO A 211 5.21 7.50 -6.33
CA PRO A 211 3.78 7.53 -6.68
C PRO A 211 3.25 8.92 -7.04
N PHE A 212 3.75 9.99 -6.40
CA PHE A 212 3.29 11.36 -6.68
C PHE A 212 3.93 11.91 -7.95
N SER A 213 5.20 11.58 -8.20
CA SER A 213 5.82 11.84 -9.51
C SER A 213 5.02 11.20 -10.64
N GLU A 214 4.51 9.98 -10.47
CA GLU A 214 3.67 9.31 -11.46
C GLU A 214 2.29 9.96 -11.60
N ILE A 215 1.67 10.36 -10.49
CA ILE A 215 0.35 11.01 -10.48
C ILE A 215 0.37 12.38 -11.17
N PHE A 216 1.39 13.19 -10.90
CA PHE A 216 1.53 14.53 -11.47
C PHE A 216 2.32 14.56 -12.79
N ALA A 217 2.76 13.40 -13.31
CA ALA A 217 3.50 13.33 -14.57
C ALA A 217 2.64 13.80 -15.76
N ARG A 218 3.21 14.68 -16.58
CA ARG A 218 2.56 15.16 -17.81
C ARG A 218 2.18 14.02 -18.74
N GLN A 219 1.05 14.17 -19.44
CA GLN A 219 0.51 13.02 -20.18
C GLN A 219 1.37 12.53 -21.35
N ASN A 220 2.24 13.38 -21.94
CA ASN A 220 3.07 13.03 -23.10
C ASN A 220 4.38 13.84 -23.17
N GLN A 221 4.86 14.35 -22.03
CA GLN A 221 6.03 15.24 -21.96
C GLN A 221 6.84 14.97 -20.70
N LEU A 222 8.09 15.45 -20.68
CA LEU A 222 8.88 15.49 -19.44
C LEU A 222 8.32 16.55 -18.49
N GLY A 223 8.41 16.26 -17.20
CA GLY A 223 8.01 17.13 -16.11
C GLY A 223 6.62 16.84 -15.56
N VAL A 224 6.19 17.73 -14.68
CA VAL A 224 4.95 17.61 -13.90
C VAL A 224 3.92 18.67 -14.27
N GLU A 225 2.66 18.40 -13.93
CA GLU A 225 1.55 19.33 -14.00
C GLU A 225 0.56 19.05 -12.86
N PRO A 226 -0.10 20.10 -12.31
CA PRO A 226 -1.18 19.88 -11.35
C PRO A 226 -2.34 19.14 -12.02
N LEU A 227 -3.11 18.42 -11.21
CA LEU A 227 -4.36 17.79 -11.62
C LEU A 227 -5.34 18.86 -12.15
N GLU A 228 -5.93 18.57 -13.31
CA GLU A 228 -6.60 19.54 -14.17
C GLU A 228 -7.92 20.08 -13.61
N SER A 229 -8.57 19.33 -12.72
CA SER A 229 -9.91 19.66 -12.22
C SER A 229 -10.12 19.31 -10.75
N GLU A 230 -11.07 20.01 -10.12
CA GLU A 230 -11.51 19.73 -8.76
C GLU A 230 -11.93 18.26 -8.57
N ASP A 231 -12.62 17.68 -9.56
CA ASP A 231 -13.04 16.28 -9.54
C ASP A 231 -11.83 15.33 -9.48
N MET A 232 -10.72 15.65 -10.17
CA MET A 232 -9.50 14.85 -10.10
C MET A 232 -8.82 14.98 -8.72
N VAL A 233 -8.81 16.18 -8.14
CA VAL A 233 -8.27 16.41 -6.79
C VAL A 233 -9.09 15.64 -5.73
N GLU A 234 -10.42 15.68 -5.82
CA GLU A 234 -11.30 14.90 -4.94
C GLU A 234 -11.12 13.39 -5.14
N ALA A 235 -10.95 12.93 -6.39
CA ALA A 235 -10.64 11.53 -6.67
C ALA A 235 -9.28 11.12 -6.11
N PHE A 236 -8.30 12.02 -6.12
CA PHE A 236 -7.00 11.83 -5.48
C PHE A 236 -7.11 11.73 -3.96
N GLY A 237 -7.92 12.57 -3.32
CA GLY A 237 -8.31 12.40 -1.91
C GLY A 237 -8.92 11.01 -1.66
N GLY A 238 -9.81 10.54 -2.53
CA GLY A 238 -10.34 9.17 -2.46
C GLY A 238 -9.29 8.07 -2.66
N TRP A 239 -8.28 8.28 -3.50
CA TRP A 239 -7.16 7.35 -3.69
C TRP A 239 -6.27 7.27 -2.45
N LEU A 240 -5.99 8.41 -1.81
CA LEU A 240 -5.26 8.53 -0.55
C LEU A 240 -5.97 7.77 0.57
N ARG A 241 -7.28 8.01 0.76
CA ARG A 241 -8.10 7.36 1.80
C ARG A 241 -8.17 5.84 1.71
N ARG A 242 -7.84 5.22 0.58
CA ARG A 242 -7.80 3.75 0.51
C ARG A 242 -6.54 3.18 1.14
N ARG A 243 -5.48 3.98 1.23
CA ARG A 243 -4.13 3.60 1.66
C ARG A 243 -3.75 4.21 3.00
N ILE A 244 -4.31 5.38 3.30
CA ILE A 244 -4.01 6.22 4.46
C ILE A 244 -5.30 6.33 5.26
N GLU A 245 -5.23 6.07 6.57
CA GLU A 245 -6.36 6.03 7.53
C GLU A 245 -7.02 7.39 7.79
N TRP A 246 -7.07 8.25 6.77
CA TRP A 246 -7.69 9.56 6.82
C TRP A 246 -9.20 9.50 6.61
N ASP A 247 -9.87 10.39 7.31
CA ASP A 247 -11.22 10.79 6.99
C ASP A 247 -11.30 11.57 5.66
N LYS A 248 -12.52 11.92 5.25
CA LYS A 248 -12.74 12.65 4.00
C LYS A 248 -12.10 14.03 4.02
N ALA A 249 -12.22 14.75 5.14
CA ALA A 249 -11.81 16.14 5.25
C ALA A 249 -10.29 16.28 5.17
N THR A 250 -9.57 15.45 5.92
CA THR A 250 -8.11 15.41 5.95
C THR A 250 -7.55 15.04 4.58
N ALA A 251 -8.08 13.99 3.95
CA ALA A 251 -7.58 13.57 2.65
C ALA A 251 -7.86 14.59 1.54
N SER A 252 -9.03 15.23 1.53
CA SER A 252 -9.34 16.32 0.59
C SER A 252 -8.38 17.49 0.80
N LYS A 253 -8.17 17.92 2.05
CA LYS A 253 -7.21 18.98 2.38
C LYS A 253 -5.80 18.67 1.87
N VAL A 254 -5.27 17.48 2.17
CA VAL A 254 -3.91 17.11 1.74
C VAL A 254 -3.80 16.99 0.21
N ALA A 255 -4.82 16.42 -0.46
CA ALA A 255 -4.84 16.35 -1.92
C ALA A 255 -4.79 17.74 -2.56
N HIS A 256 -5.55 18.70 -2.00
CA HIS A 256 -5.54 20.10 -2.41
C HIS A 256 -4.19 20.77 -2.18
N GLU A 257 -3.58 20.57 -1.01
CA GLU A 257 -2.29 21.15 -0.68
C GLU A 257 -1.18 20.64 -1.59
N LEU A 258 -1.10 19.33 -1.84
CA LEU A 258 -0.14 18.75 -2.77
C LEU A 258 -0.34 19.26 -4.20
N ASN A 259 -1.58 19.32 -4.68
CA ASN A 259 -1.88 19.84 -6.02
C ASN A 259 -1.48 21.32 -6.17
N ARG A 260 -1.73 22.11 -5.12
CA ARG A 260 -1.31 23.51 -5.05
C ARG A 260 0.22 23.63 -5.07
N THR A 261 0.93 22.78 -4.36
CA THR A 261 2.40 22.76 -4.38
C THR A 261 2.92 22.54 -5.79
N VAL A 262 2.41 21.54 -6.53
CA VAL A 262 2.80 21.33 -7.94
C VAL A 262 2.43 22.52 -8.83
N SER A 263 1.28 23.15 -8.58
CA SER A 263 0.87 24.33 -9.35
C SER A 263 1.75 25.56 -9.10
N MET A 264 2.27 25.73 -7.88
CA MET A 264 3.12 26.88 -7.51
C MET A 264 4.59 26.63 -7.81
N GLU A 265 5.03 25.39 -7.57
CA GLU A 265 6.40 24.92 -7.69
C GLU A 265 6.42 23.84 -8.76
N GLY A 266 6.58 24.27 -10.02
CA GLY A 266 6.59 23.36 -11.18
C GLY A 266 7.75 22.36 -11.23
N THR A 267 8.50 22.23 -10.13
CA THR A 267 9.58 21.26 -9.91
C THR A 267 9.22 20.23 -8.83
N ALA A 268 8.19 20.47 -8.02
CA ALA A 268 7.74 19.54 -7.00
C ALA A 268 7.25 18.25 -7.66
N PHE A 269 7.73 17.10 -7.17
CA PHE A 269 7.48 15.78 -7.77
C PHE A 269 8.08 15.53 -9.15
N ASP A 270 8.87 16.44 -9.74
CA ASP A 270 9.57 16.19 -11.01
C ASP A 270 10.82 15.33 -10.78
N PRO A 271 10.89 14.10 -11.34
CA PRO A 271 12.04 13.22 -11.17
C PRO A 271 13.37 13.83 -11.62
N SER A 272 13.35 14.74 -12.61
CA SER A 272 14.55 15.37 -13.16
C SER A 272 15.18 16.34 -12.17
N TYR A 273 14.35 17.09 -11.45
CA TYR A 273 14.77 18.01 -10.39
C TYR A 273 15.10 17.24 -9.11
N ALA A 274 14.29 16.24 -8.77
CA ALA A 274 14.50 15.38 -7.63
C ALA A 274 15.90 14.74 -7.62
N LYS A 275 16.35 14.21 -8.77
CA LYS A 275 17.69 13.59 -8.94
C LYS A 275 18.87 14.56 -8.71
N GLN A 276 18.63 15.86 -8.86
CA GLN A 276 19.65 16.89 -8.66
C GLN A 276 19.58 17.50 -7.25
N SER A 277 18.59 17.12 -6.44
CA SER A 277 18.45 17.65 -5.09
C SER A 277 19.65 17.27 -4.21
N PRO A 278 20.24 18.22 -3.47
CA PRO A 278 21.26 17.92 -2.46
C PRO A 278 20.81 16.86 -1.44
N LYS A 279 19.50 16.77 -1.19
CA LYS A 279 18.89 15.78 -0.28
C LYS A 279 19.11 14.33 -0.72
N ILE A 280 19.31 14.08 -2.02
CA ILE A 280 19.71 12.74 -2.51
C ILE A 280 21.14 12.40 -2.04
N GLY A 281 22.02 13.40 -1.98
CA GLY A 281 23.37 13.23 -1.45
C GLY A 281 23.36 13.00 0.06
N ASP A 282 22.47 13.67 0.79
CA ASP A 282 22.27 13.46 2.24
C ASP A 282 21.77 12.03 2.50
N ALA A 283 20.77 11.58 1.74
CA ALA A 283 20.24 10.22 1.81
C ALA A 283 21.31 9.14 1.59
N ARG A 284 22.14 9.29 0.56
CA ARG A 284 23.24 8.36 0.30
C ARG A 284 24.29 8.34 1.40
N ARG A 285 24.52 9.45 2.09
CA ARG A 285 25.43 9.48 3.25
C ARG A 285 24.81 8.81 4.47
N ALA A 286 23.52 9.03 4.72
CA ALA A 286 22.79 8.35 5.78
C ALA A 286 22.72 6.83 5.54
N CYS A 287 22.76 6.39 4.28
CA CYS A 287 22.88 4.98 3.89
C CYS A 287 24.10 4.28 4.52
N ASP A 288 25.21 5.02 4.73
CA ASP A 288 26.43 4.48 5.35
C ASP A 288 26.26 4.12 6.84
N GLU A 289 25.18 4.59 7.48
CA GLU A 289 24.83 4.28 8.87
C GLU A 289 24.06 2.94 9.01
N LEU A 290 23.65 2.35 7.88
CA LEU A 290 22.89 1.10 7.84
C LEU A 290 23.81 -0.10 7.57
N ASP A 291 23.50 -1.23 8.20
CA ASP A 291 24.10 -2.54 7.96
C ASP A 291 23.07 -3.46 7.26
N PRO A 292 23.18 -3.64 5.93
CA PRO A 292 22.27 -4.50 5.16
C PRO A 292 22.26 -5.96 5.59
N ASP A 293 23.32 -6.44 6.26
CA ASP A 293 23.42 -7.83 6.72
C ASP A 293 22.84 -8.01 8.13
N ALA A 294 22.55 -6.92 8.85
CA ALA A 294 22.01 -6.97 10.21
C ALA A 294 20.53 -7.40 10.23
N SER A 295 19.69 -6.82 9.36
CA SER A 295 18.26 -7.15 9.31
C SER A 295 17.62 -6.88 7.93
N PRO A 296 16.47 -7.54 7.62
CA PRO A 296 15.71 -7.24 6.41
C PRO A 296 15.16 -5.80 6.34
N ILE A 297 15.03 -5.12 7.48
CA ILE A 297 14.60 -3.72 7.55
C ILE A 297 15.75 -2.82 7.07
N GLU A 298 16.95 -3.02 7.61
CA GLU A 298 18.12 -2.24 7.23
C GLU A 298 18.51 -2.49 5.77
N ALA A 299 18.45 -3.73 5.30
CA ALA A 299 18.66 -4.07 3.89
C ALA A 299 17.70 -3.27 2.96
N ARG A 300 16.42 -3.19 3.35
CA ARG A 300 15.39 -2.46 2.60
C ARG A 300 15.64 -0.96 2.62
N TYR A 301 16.00 -0.40 3.77
CA TYR A 301 16.31 1.04 3.89
C TYR A 301 17.55 1.42 3.11
N HIS A 302 18.59 0.58 3.19
CA HIS A 302 19.81 0.76 2.43
C HIS A 302 19.53 0.75 0.92
N ASP A 303 18.78 -0.23 0.40
CA ASP A 303 18.44 -0.27 -1.03
C ASP A 303 17.68 1.00 -1.48
N TRP A 304 16.70 1.44 -0.69
CA TRP A 304 15.94 2.65 -1.00
C TRP A 304 16.78 3.94 -0.98
N LEU A 305 17.70 4.10 -0.03
CA LEU A 305 18.57 5.28 0.06
C LEU A 305 19.75 5.25 -0.92
N GLN A 306 20.19 4.06 -1.33
CA GLN A 306 21.22 3.88 -2.34
C GLN A 306 20.69 4.15 -3.75
N ASN A 307 19.45 3.72 -4.01
CA ASN A 307 18.76 3.84 -5.29
C ASN A 307 17.50 4.72 -5.23
N PRO A 308 17.60 5.99 -4.78
CA PRO A 308 16.44 6.87 -4.74
C PRO A 308 16.05 7.31 -6.16
N LEU A 309 14.81 7.00 -6.55
CA LEU A 309 14.14 7.36 -7.83
C LEU A 309 14.74 6.79 -9.13
#